data_AF-A0A9P9YHG2-F1
#
_entry.id   AF-A0A9P9YHG2-F1
#
_cell.length_a   1.000
_cell.length_b   1.000
_cell.length_c   1.000
_cell.angle_alpha   90.00
_cell.angle_beta   90.00
_cell.angle_gamma   90.00
#
_symmetry.space_group_name_H-M   'P 1'
#
loop_
_entity.id
_entity.type
_entity.pdbx_description
1 polymer ?
#
loop_
_entity_poly.entity_id
_entity_poly.type
_entity_poly.pdbx_seq_one_letter_code
_entity_poly.pdbx_strand_id
1 'polypeptide(L)'
;MPINFNIGLLGHVDSGKTTLAKALSSISSTAAFDKNPQSQERGITLDLGFSGLLVYDSTSFPDGEQLQFTFVDCPGHASLIRTIIGGAQIIDLMLLVVDVQKGIQTQTAECLIIGELLQKKLIVVINKVDAYPADQREFGGKVPIYAVSALEGTGISELRNGLKEAFFQPERNVTDPLLMYVDHCFGIKGQGTVCTGTILQGKVQVNDVIELPALGEQRKNVSSASMGDRIGLCMTQFNAKLMERGVIAQPGYLKPIYVVCLQLKPIRYYKQAIKSKSKLHISVGHDTVMAMPAEMQSTEVIFVLLQFETPVLMPPNSTLIASKLDMDVHSSSCRLAFWGRIAWLTQNSNFIQEELPKLNIFKRKQKVGSIQRVLLPLLLLLFFAKGTHQINVDCNELQMMGQFMCPDPARGQIDPKTQQLAGCTKEGRARVWCIAANEINCTETGNATFSREIPCKNGYHLDTTLLLSVFLGMFGVDRFYLGYPGIGLLKFCTLGGMFLGQLIDIVLIALQVVGPADGSAYVIPYYGAGIHIVRSDNMTYRLPRDDW
;
A
#
# COMPACT_ATOMS: atom_id res chain seq x y z
N MET A 1 -19.24 -24.25 28.89
CA MET A 1 -18.79 -24.81 27.59
C MET A 1 -17.35 -25.23 27.78
N PRO A 2 -16.84 -26.25 27.06
CA PRO A 2 -15.41 -26.52 27.09
C PRO A 2 -14.63 -25.29 26.60
N ILE A 3 -13.44 -25.05 27.14
CA ILE A 3 -12.53 -24.02 26.62
C ILE A 3 -12.09 -24.45 25.23
N ASN A 4 -12.33 -23.61 24.22
CA ASN A 4 -11.86 -23.85 22.86
C ASN A 4 -10.45 -23.29 22.65
N PHE A 5 -9.56 -24.14 22.14
CA PHE A 5 -8.19 -23.79 21.79
C PHE A 5 -7.89 -24.22 20.35
N ASN A 6 -7.59 -23.25 19.49
CA ASN A 6 -7.47 -23.46 18.04
C ASN A 6 -6.02 -23.74 17.65
N ILE A 7 -5.75 -24.90 17.05
CA ILE A 7 -4.43 -25.35 16.64
C ILE A 7 -4.37 -25.44 15.12
N GLY A 8 -3.53 -24.63 14.48
CA GLY A 8 -3.37 -24.63 13.03
C GLY A 8 -2.35 -25.65 12.54
N LEU A 9 -2.67 -26.39 11.48
CA LEU A 9 -1.74 -27.27 10.77
C LEU A 9 -1.33 -26.59 9.46
N LEU A 10 -0.06 -26.20 9.36
CA LEU A 10 0.50 -25.46 8.22
C LEU A 10 1.75 -26.15 7.70
N GLY A 11 2.07 -25.97 6.41
CA GLY A 11 3.20 -26.65 5.76
C GLY A 11 2.97 -26.93 4.28
N HIS A 12 4.01 -27.42 3.59
CA HIS A 12 4.00 -27.68 2.14
C HIS A 12 2.94 -28.70 1.70
N VAL A 13 2.63 -28.75 0.40
CA VAL A 13 1.81 -29.81 -0.21
C VAL A 13 2.39 -31.18 0.14
N ASP A 14 1.54 -32.17 0.41
CA ASP A 14 1.94 -33.56 0.73
C ASP A 14 2.84 -33.77 1.96
N SER A 15 2.99 -32.75 2.82
CA SER A 15 3.63 -32.90 4.14
C SER A 15 2.82 -33.76 5.12
N GLY A 16 1.56 -34.06 4.80
CA GLY A 16 0.68 -34.92 5.60
C GLY A 16 -0.12 -34.19 6.68
N LYS A 17 -0.38 -32.88 6.53
CA LYS A 17 -1.21 -32.06 7.44
C LYS A 17 -2.57 -32.69 7.73
N THR A 18 -3.31 -33.04 6.69
CA THR A 18 -4.65 -33.64 6.80
C THR A 18 -4.59 -35.00 7.49
N THR A 19 -3.60 -35.84 7.14
CA THR A 19 -3.37 -37.14 7.79
C THR A 19 -3.08 -36.99 9.27
N LEU A 20 -2.24 -36.01 9.63
CA LEU A 20 -1.92 -35.68 11.02
C LEU A 20 -3.16 -35.17 11.77
N ALA A 21 -3.99 -34.34 11.14
CA ALA A 21 -5.26 -33.90 11.71
C ALA A 21 -6.17 -35.09 12.05
N LYS A 22 -6.26 -36.09 11.16
CA LYS A 22 -7.05 -37.31 11.41
C LYS A 22 -6.48 -38.11 12.58
N ALA A 23 -5.16 -38.27 12.63
CA ALA A 23 -4.48 -39.05 13.67
C ALA A 23 -4.63 -38.42 15.07
N LEU A 24 -4.70 -37.09 15.14
CA LEU A 24 -4.85 -36.37 16.41
C LEU A 24 -6.31 -36.27 16.88
N SER A 25 -7.28 -36.29 15.97
CA SER A 25 -8.69 -36.01 16.28
C SER A 25 -9.46 -37.24 16.75
N SER A 26 -10.34 -37.05 17.75
CA SER A 26 -11.32 -38.07 18.18
C SER A 26 -12.72 -37.82 17.62
N ILE A 27 -13.02 -36.56 17.28
CA ILE A 27 -14.31 -36.11 16.73
C ILE A 27 -14.05 -35.45 15.38
N SER A 28 -14.56 -36.08 14.33
CA SER A 28 -14.59 -35.52 12.98
C SER A 28 -15.91 -34.74 12.84
N SER A 29 -15.91 -33.40 12.86
CA SER A 29 -17.15 -32.63 12.66
C SER A 29 -17.16 -31.79 11.38
N THR A 30 -18.27 -31.95 10.64
CA THR A 30 -18.92 -31.11 9.61
C THR A 30 -18.19 -30.61 8.35
N ALA A 31 -16.86 -30.63 8.26
CA ALA A 31 -16.14 -30.38 6.99
C ALA A 31 -14.85 -31.22 6.85
N ALA A 32 -14.73 -32.28 7.65
CA ALA A 32 -13.45 -32.90 7.99
C ALA A 32 -12.71 -33.56 6.82
N PHE A 33 -13.37 -34.03 5.74
CA PHE A 33 -12.68 -34.62 4.59
C PHE A 33 -13.42 -34.29 3.28
N ASP A 34 -12.76 -33.56 2.40
CA ASP A 34 -13.02 -33.51 0.95
C ASP A 34 -14.50 -33.59 0.55
N LYS A 35 -15.39 -32.71 1.04
CA LYS A 35 -16.80 -32.73 0.59
C LYS A 35 -16.94 -32.26 -0.87
N ASN A 36 -15.98 -31.46 -1.34
CA ASN A 36 -15.92 -30.99 -2.71
C ASN A 36 -15.38 -32.11 -3.61
N PRO A 37 -16.11 -32.55 -4.66
CA PRO A 37 -15.67 -33.61 -5.58
C PRO A 37 -14.26 -33.37 -6.14
N GLN A 38 -13.91 -32.11 -6.39
CA GLN A 38 -12.58 -31.72 -6.89
C GLN A 38 -11.44 -31.93 -5.88
N SER A 39 -11.74 -31.87 -4.57
CA SER A 39 -10.79 -32.13 -3.48
C SER A 39 -10.48 -33.63 -3.41
N GLN A 40 -11.52 -34.48 -3.56
CA GLN A 40 -11.40 -35.93 -3.61
C GLN A 40 -10.65 -36.42 -4.87
N GLU A 41 -10.97 -35.86 -6.04
CA GLU A 41 -10.32 -36.21 -7.31
C GLU A 41 -8.83 -35.85 -7.32
N ARG A 42 -8.44 -34.75 -6.66
CA ARG A 42 -7.07 -34.23 -6.67
C ARG A 42 -6.25 -34.61 -5.44
N GLY A 43 -6.88 -35.15 -4.39
CA GLY A 43 -6.21 -35.53 -3.14
C GLY A 43 -5.55 -34.37 -2.40
N ILE A 44 -6.05 -33.13 -2.55
CA ILE A 44 -5.49 -31.92 -1.93
C ILE A 44 -6.55 -31.14 -1.16
N THR A 45 -6.20 -30.61 0.00
CA THR A 45 -7.06 -29.70 0.78
C THR A 45 -7.20 -28.36 0.04
N LEU A 46 -8.42 -28.05 -0.41
CA LEU A 46 -8.74 -26.80 -1.12
C LEU A 46 -9.22 -25.68 -0.18
N ASP A 47 -9.84 -26.05 0.95
CA ASP A 47 -10.45 -25.15 1.93
C ASP A 47 -9.99 -25.48 3.37
N LEU A 48 -10.26 -24.59 4.33
CA LEU A 48 -9.95 -24.85 5.74
C LEU A 48 -10.74 -26.06 6.25
N GLY A 49 -10.04 -27.09 6.71
CA GLY A 49 -10.63 -28.25 7.36
C GLY A 49 -10.69 -28.06 8.88
N PHE A 50 -11.75 -28.54 9.53
CA PHE A 50 -11.91 -28.42 10.99
C PHE A 50 -12.14 -29.79 11.61
N SER A 51 -11.41 -30.08 12.69
CA SER A 51 -11.53 -31.33 13.45
C SER A 51 -11.27 -31.08 14.94
N GLY A 52 -11.70 -32.00 15.80
CA GLY A 52 -11.71 -31.77 17.25
C GLY A 52 -11.20 -32.94 18.09
N LEU A 53 -10.57 -32.60 19.22
CA LEU A 53 -10.21 -33.54 20.28
C LEU A 53 -10.67 -32.96 21.63
N LEU A 54 -11.52 -33.69 22.34
CA LEU A 54 -11.89 -33.37 23.72
C LEU A 54 -10.84 -33.98 24.66
N VAL A 55 -10.22 -33.13 25.46
CA VAL A 55 -9.24 -33.52 26.47
C VAL A 55 -9.92 -33.53 27.83
N TYR A 56 -10.08 -34.74 28.37
CA TYR A 56 -10.59 -34.97 29.71
C TYR A 56 -9.39 -35.08 30.67
N ASP A 57 -8.82 -33.94 31.07
CA ASP A 57 -7.73 -33.92 32.05
C ASP A 57 -8.12 -33.00 33.21
N SER A 58 -8.73 -33.57 34.24
CA SER A 58 -9.29 -32.85 35.39
C SER A 58 -8.25 -32.34 36.39
N THR A 59 -6.96 -32.54 36.12
CA THR A 59 -5.89 -32.31 37.11
C THR A 59 -5.07 -31.05 36.88
N SER A 60 -5.13 -30.46 35.68
CA SER A 60 -4.28 -29.34 35.25
C SER A 60 -5.02 -28.02 35.02
N PHE A 61 -6.35 -28.00 35.13
CA PHE A 61 -7.16 -26.80 34.91
C PHE A 61 -7.98 -26.45 36.16
N PRO A 62 -7.96 -25.19 36.62
CA PRO A 62 -8.83 -24.76 37.70
C PRO A 62 -10.29 -24.93 37.24
N ASP A 63 -11.14 -25.44 38.14
CA ASP A 63 -12.61 -25.57 37.99
C ASP A 63 -13.19 -26.76 37.20
N GLY A 64 -12.38 -27.76 36.82
CA GLY A 64 -12.92 -28.99 36.20
C GLY A 64 -13.53 -28.77 34.82
N GLU A 65 -13.15 -27.68 34.15
CA GLU A 65 -13.56 -27.37 32.78
C GLU A 65 -12.90 -28.34 31.78
N GLN A 66 -13.67 -28.76 30.78
CA GLN A 66 -13.18 -29.60 29.69
C GLN A 66 -12.45 -28.74 28.65
N LEU A 67 -11.32 -29.21 28.12
CA LEU A 67 -10.57 -28.53 27.08
C LEU A 67 -10.87 -29.15 25.72
N GLN A 68 -11.20 -28.32 24.73
CA GLN A 68 -11.41 -28.75 23.35
C GLN A 68 -10.31 -28.19 22.45
N PHE A 69 -9.48 -29.08 21.91
CA PHE A 69 -8.58 -28.75 20.82
C PHE A 69 -9.34 -28.79 19.50
N THR A 70 -9.35 -27.66 18.80
CA THR A 70 -9.90 -27.56 17.44
C THR A 70 -8.73 -27.43 16.47
N PHE A 71 -8.52 -28.47 15.66
CA PHE A 71 -7.49 -28.47 14.63
C PHE A 71 -8.03 -27.81 13.36
N VAL A 72 -7.30 -26.80 12.88
CA VAL A 72 -7.55 -26.06 11.64
C VAL A 72 -6.55 -26.56 10.59
N ASP A 73 -6.99 -27.39 9.66
CA ASP A 73 -6.18 -27.88 8.54
C ASP A 73 -6.12 -26.84 7.42
N CYS A 74 -4.95 -26.23 7.23
CA CYS A 74 -4.75 -25.22 6.19
C CYS A 74 -4.30 -25.87 4.88
N PRO A 75 -4.73 -25.35 3.71
CA PRO A 75 -4.27 -25.84 2.42
C PRO A 75 -2.76 -25.66 2.25
N GLY A 76 -2.11 -26.59 1.55
CA GLY A 76 -0.65 -26.53 1.29
C GLY A 76 -0.27 -25.94 -0.07
N HIS A 77 -1.22 -25.82 -1.00
CA HIS A 77 -0.96 -25.43 -2.38
C HIS A 77 -0.65 -23.93 -2.48
N ALA A 78 0.32 -23.57 -3.33
CA ALA A 78 0.80 -22.19 -3.41
C ALA A 78 -0.31 -21.20 -3.77
N SER A 79 -1.24 -21.55 -4.67
CA SER A 79 -2.36 -20.67 -5.06
C SER A 79 -3.33 -20.33 -3.91
N LEU A 80 -3.29 -21.08 -2.80
CA LEU A 80 -4.24 -20.97 -1.69
C LEU A 80 -3.70 -20.17 -0.50
N ILE A 81 -2.62 -19.40 -0.69
CA ILE A 81 -1.99 -18.60 0.38
C ILE A 81 -2.95 -17.62 1.04
N ARG A 82 -3.97 -17.10 0.31
CA ARG A 82 -5.01 -16.24 0.88
C ARG A 82 -5.80 -16.97 1.98
N THR A 83 -6.15 -18.23 1.74
CA THR A 83 -6.82 -19.10 2.73
C THR A 83 -5.90 -19.39 3.91
N ILE A 84 -4.60 -19.59 3.68
CA ILE A 84 -3.60 -19.81 4.75
C ILE A 84 -3.50 -18.59 5.66
N ILE A 85 -3.45 -17.37 5.10
CA ILE A 85 -3.40 -16.12 5.88
C ILE A 85 -4.66 -15.96 6.76
N GLY A 86 -5.85 -16.24 6.20
CA GLY A 86 -7.10 -16.22 6.96
C GLY A 86 -7.13 -17.27 8.07
N GLY A 87 -6.71 -18.51 7.77
CA GLY A 87 -6.61 -19.61 8.74
C GLY A 87 -5.59 -19.34 9.85
N ALA A 88 -4.50 -18.63 9.55
CA ALA A 88 -3.48 -18.30 10.55
C ALA A 88 -3.94 -17.24 11.57
N GLN A 89 -5.02 -16.50 11.29
CA GLN A 89 -5.57 -15.52 12.22
C GLN A 89 -6.49 -16.16 13.28
N ILE A 90 -7.19 -17.24 12.93
CA ILE A 90 -8.13 -17.94 13.82
C ILE A 90 -7.43 -18.87 14.84
N ILE A 91 -6.14 -19.17 14.65
CA ILE A 91 -5.38 -20.14 15.46
C ILE A 91 -4.67 -19.47 16.64
N ASP A 92 -4.57 -20.18 17.75
CA ASP A 92 -3.82 -19.78 18.95
C ASP A 92 -2.39 -20.36 18.91
N LEU A 93 -2.24 -21.60 18.41
CA LEU A 93 -0.99 -22.34 18.27
C LEU A 93 -0.79 -22.82 16.82
N MET A 94 0.44 -22.75 16.32
CA MET A 94 0.80 -23.18 14.98
C MET A 94 1.67 -24.44 14.99
N LEU A 95 1.21 -25.49 14.30
CA LEU A 95 1.96 -26.68 13.97
C LEU A 95 2.51 -26.55 12.55
N LEU A 96 3.82 -26.47 12.41
CA LEU A 96 4.49 -26.45 11.13
C LEU A 96 4.93 -27.87 10.77
N VAL A 97 4.18 -28.50 9.86
CA VAL A 97 4.39 -29.87 9.40
C VAL A 97 5.42 -29.88 8.27
N VAL A 98 6.49 -30.63 8.46
CA VAL A 98 7.61 -30.76 7.54
C VAL A 98 7.77 -32.23 7.16
N ASP A 99 7.89 -32.51 5.87
CA ASP A 99 8.25 -33.84 5.38
C ASP A 99 9.74 -34.08 5.65
N VAL A 100 10.08 -35.13 6.40
CA VAL A 100 11.47 -35.45 6.75
C VAL A 100 12.37 -35.64 5.53
N GLN A 101 11.84 -36.18 4.43
CA GLN A 101 12.62 -36.48 3.23
C GLN A 101 12.91 -35.21 2.41
N LYS A 102 11.98 -34.25 2.40
CA LYS A 102 12.05 -33.04 1.57
C LYS A 102 12.56 -31.82 2.32
N GLY A 103 12.51 -31.84 3.66
CA GLY A 103 12.89 -30.72 4.50
C GLY A 103 12.04 -29.47 4.27
N ILE A 104 12.62 -28.30 4.50
CA ILE A 104 11.93 -27.01 4.37
C ILE A 104 11.81 -26.61 2.90
N GLN A 105 10.58 -26.46 2.44
CA GLN A 105 10.25 -26.02 1.08
C GLN A 105 9.69 -24.58 1.08
N THR A 106 9.46 -24.01 -0.10
CA THR A 106 9.03 -22.59 -0.26
C THR A 106 7.79 -22.25 0.58
N GLN A 107 6.76 -23.10 0.54
CA GLN A 107 5.50 -22.91 1.26
C GLN A 107 5.67 -23.09 2.77
N THR A 108 6.56 -23.99 3.20
CA THR A 108 6.94 -24.14 4.61
C THR A 108 7.60 -22.85 5.12
N ALA A 109 8.48 -22.23 4.33
CA ALA A 109 9.08 -20.95 4.66
C ALA A 109 8.06 -19.80 4.68
N GLU A 110 7.11 -19.76 3.73
CA GLU A 110 6.02 -18.78 3.73
C GLU A 110 5.11 -18.93 4.97
N CYS A 111 4.77 -20.16 5.36
CA CYS A 111 4.00 -20.42 6.58
C CYS A 111 4.77 -19.97 7.83
N LEU A 112 6.08 -20.24 7.90
CA LEU A 112 6.92 -19.79 9.01
C LEU A 112 6.91 -18.26 9.15
N ILE A 113 7.02 -17.54 8.03
CA ILE A 113 6.90 -16.08 8.00
C ILE A 113 5.53 -15.66 8.54
N ILE A 114 4.43 -16.24 8.05
CA ILE A 114 3.06 -15.91 8.53
C ILE A 114 2.93 -16.12 10.05
N GLY A 115 3.49 -17.20 10.58
CA GLY A 115 3.52 -17.47 12.02
C GLY A 115 4.26 -16.40 12.83
N GLU A 116 5.42 -15.95 12.32
CA GLU A 116 6.19 -14.85 12.90
C GLU A 116 5.41 -13.52 12.86
N LEU A 117 4.79 -13.21 11.72
CA LEU A 117 4.02 -11.97 11.53
C LEU A 117 2.82 -11.87 12.49
N LEU A 118 2.15 -12.99 12.72
CA LEU A 118 0.98 -13.09 13.60
C LEU A 118 1.35 -13.46 15.04
N GLN A 119 2.65 -13.50 15.37
CA GLN A 119 3.21 -13.78 16.69
C GLN A 119 2.66 -15.06 17.36
N LYS A 120 2.49 -16.12 16.56
CA LYS A 120 1.93 -17.39 17.06
C LYS A 120 3.01 -18.22 17.72
N LYS A 121 2.65 -18.96 18.78
CA LYS A 121 3.52 -20.01 19.30
C LYS A 121 3.65 -21.10 18.23
N LEU A 122 4.86 -21.61 18.04
CA LEU A 122 5.20 -22.54 16.98
C LEU A 122 5.70 -23.86 17.57
N ILE A 123 5.23 -24.97 17.02
CA ILE A 123 5.78 -26.30 17.21
C ILE A 123 6.07 -26.88 15.83
N VAL A 124 7.25 -27.46 15.66
CA VAL A 124 7.63 -28.11 14.41
C VAL A 124 7.29 -29.59 14.51
N VAL A 125 6.61 -30.12 13.50
CA VAL A 125 6.27 -31.54 13.41
C VAL A 125 6.96 -32.12 12.19
N ILE A 126 7.91 -33.02 12.41
CA ILE A 126 8.61 -33.73 11.36
C ILE A 126 7.83 -35.01 11.08
N ASN A 127 7.15 -35.05 9.93
CA ASN A 127 6.30 -36.16 9.53
C ASN A 127 7.03 -37.13 8.59
N LYS A 128 6.47 -38.34 8.44
CA LYS A 128 6.99 -39.44 7.60
C LYS A 128 8.31 -40.04 8.09
N VAL A 129 8.52 -40.05 9.40
CA VAL A 129 9.75 -40.61 10.00
C VAL A 129 9.88 -42.13 9.85
N ASP A 130 8.82 -42.82 9.42
CA ASP A 130 8.84 -44.22 8.98
C ASP A 130 9.87 -44.49 7.87
N ALA A 131 10.20 -43.47 7.06
CA ALA A 131 11.24 -43.57 6.04
C ALA A 131 12.67 -43.77 6.61
N TYR A 132 12.88 -43.52 7.90
CA TYR A 132 14.18 -43.60 8.56
C TYR A 132 14.15 -44.59 9.74
N PRO A 133 15.25 -45.29 10.03
CA PRO A 133 15.37 -46.13 11.21
C PRO A 133 15.35 -45.30 12.51
N ALA A 134 14.94 -45.91 13.63
CA ALA A 134 14.59 -45.21 14.87
C ALA A 134 15.75 -44.41 15.51
N ASP A 135 16.98 -44.86 15.28
CA ASP A 135 18.23 -44.24 15.73
C ASP A 135 18.51 -42.88 15.07
N GLN A 136 17.88 -42.59 13.92
CA GLN A 136 18.07 -41.35 13.16
C GLN A 136 16.88 -40.38 13.30
N ARG A 137 15.96 -40.63 14.24
CA ARG A 137 14.73 -39.84 14.44
C ARG A 137 14.86 -38.73 15.50
N GLU A 138 16.05 -38.50 16.04
CA GLU A 138 16.29 -37.40 16.97
C GLU A 138 16.61 -36.10 16.22
N PHE A 139 15.74 -35.09 16.40
CA PHE A 139 15.89 -33.79 15.77
C PHE A 139 16.06 -32.69 16.83
N GLY A 140 17.18 -31.98 16.79
CA GLY A 140 17.49 -30.88 17.71
C GLY A 140 17.08 -29.52 17.16
N GLY A 141 16.60 -28.63 18.03
CA GLY A 141 16.26 -27.26 17.68
C GLY A 141 15.95 -26.38 18.88
N LYS A 142 15.88 -25.06 18.66
CA LYS A 142 15.49 -24.07 19.69
C LYS A 142 13.99 -24.02 19.97
N VAL A 143 13.19 -24.60 19.09
CA VAL A 143 11.72 -24.67 19.15
C VAL A 143 11.34 -26.13 19.40
N PRO A 144 10.24 -26.44 20.11
CA PRO A 144 9.80 -27.83 20.29
C PRO A 144 9.61 -28.54 18.94
N ILE A 145 10.28 -29.68 18.77
CA ILE A 145 10.23 -30.52 17.57
C ILE A 145 9.71 -31.89 17.96
N TYR A 146 8.72 -32.40 17.23
CA TYR A 146 8.18 -33.75 17.41
C TYR A 146 8.32 -34.55 16.10
N ALA A 147 8.92 -35.72 16.19
CA ALA A 147 9.05 -36.69 15.11
C ALA A 147 7.83 -37.61 15.10
N VAL A 148 7.08 -37.65 14.00
CA VAL A 148 5.84 -38.45 13.89
C VAL A 148 5.75 -39.19 12.56
N SER A 149 5.07 -40.33 12.57
CA SER A 149 4.50 -40.91 11.36
C SER A 149 2.99 -40.89 11.50
N ALA A 150 2.33 -39.95 10.81
CA ALA A 150 0.87 -39.81 10.90
C ALA A 150 0.11 -41.03 10.35
N LEU A 151 0.72 -41.81 9.46
CA LEU A 151 0.12 -43.03 8.90
C LEU A 151 0.25 -44.23 9.84
N GLU A 152 1.44 -44.45 10.41
CA GLU A 152 1.68 -45.58 11.32
C GLU A 152 1.24 -45.31 12.77
N GLY A 153 1.04 -44.05 13.13
CA GLY A 153 0.69 -43.63 14.49
C GLY A 153 1.90 -43.43 15.43
N THR A 154 3.12 -43.65 14.93
CA THR A 154 4.36 -43.46 15.70
C THR A 154 4.55 -42.00 16.13
N GLY A 155 4.84 -41.77 17.41
CA GLY A 155 5.11 -40.43 17.98
C GLY A 155 3.87 -39.55 18.23
N ILE A 156 2.66 -40.00 17.88
CA ILE A 156 1.42 -39.22 18.06
C ILE A 156 1.07 -39.01 19.54
N SER A 157 1.36 -39.99 20.40
CA SER A 157 1.15 -39.87 21.86
C SER A 157 2.06 -38.80 22.48
N GLU A 158 3.33 -38.77 22.08
CA GLU A 158 4.30 -37.77 22.51
C GLU A 158 3.89 -36.37 22.05
N LEU A 159 3.50 -36.23 20.78
CA LEU A 159 2.97 -34.97 20.26
C LEU A 159 1.72 -34.52 21.03
N ARG A 160 0.80 -35.44 21.38
CA ARG A 160 -0.40 -35.12 22.15
C ARG A 160 -0.06 -34.59 23.55
N ASN A 161 0.92 -35.19 24.21
CA ASN A 161 1.40 -34.72 25.51
C ASN A 161 2.10 -33.35 25.36
N GLY A 162 2.94 -33.18 24.35
CA GLY A 162 3.58 -31.91 24.03
C GLY A 162 2.59 -30.78 23.73
N LEU A 163 1.47 -31.08 23.08
CA LEU A 163 0.37 -30.13 22.86
C LEU A 163 -0.31 -29.71 24.16
N LYS A 164 -0.49 -30.65 25.10
CA LYS A 164 -1.01 -30.34 26.45
C LYS A 164 -0.05 -29.44 27.22
N GLU A 165 1.25 -29.71 27.17
CA GLU A 165 2.27 -28.89 27.83
C GLU A 165 2.43 -27.51 27.19
N ALA A 166 2.29 -27.41 25.87
CA ALA A 166 2.36 -26.16 25.14
C ALA A 166 1.10 -25.28 25.28
N PHE A 167 0.03 -25.83 25.87
CA PHE A 167 -1.20 -25.10 26.13
C PHE A 167 -0.92 -23.86 26.98
N PHE A 168 -1.57 -22.77 26.61
CA PHE A 168 -1.64 -21.56 27.40
C PHE A 168 -3.05 -21.03 27.29
N GLN A 169 -3.56 -20.42 28.35
CA GLN A 169 -4.86 -19.79 28.29
C GLN A 169 -4.74 -18.50 27.46
N PRO A 170 -5.39 -18.41 26.29
CA PRO A 170 -5.33 -17.21 25.46
C PRO A 170 -6.12 -16.08 26.12
N GLU A 171 -5.60 -14.85 26.06
CA GLU A 171 -6.35 -13.66 26.47
C GLU A 171 -7.51 -13.45 25.49
N ARG A 172 -8.73 -13.72 25.94
CA ARG A 172 -9.95 -13.52 25.15
C ARG A 172 -10.49 -12.11 25.44
N ASN A 173 -10.40 -11.21 24.46
CA ASN A 173 -10.99 -9.88 24.58
C ASN A 173 -12.50 -9.95 24.30
N VAL A 174 -13.28 -9.81 25.37
CA VAL A 174 -14.75 -9.87 25.34
C VAL A 174 -15.37 -8.47 25.23
N THR A 175 -14.61 -7.41 25.53
CA THR A 175 -15.09 -6.02 25.54
C THR A 175 -15.09 -5.36 24.17
N ASP A 176 -14.24 -5.83 23.26
CA ASP A 176 -14.16 -5.30 21.91
C ASP A 176 -15.44 -5.59 21.10
N PRO A 177 -15.73 -4.80 20.05
CA PRO A 177 -16.85 -5.07 19.16
C PRO A 177 -16.77 -6.45 18.52
N LEU A 178 -17.93 -7.10 18.36
CA LEU A 178 -18.01 -8.43 17.75
C LEU A 178 -17.37 -8.44 16.36
N LEU A 179 -16.48 -9.39 16.14
CA LEU A 179 -15.93 -9.74 14.83
C LEU A 179 -15.82 -11.26 14.73
N MET A 180 -16.47 -11.86 13.75
CA MET A 180 -16.49 -13.29 13.51
C MET A 180 -16.13 -13.57 12.06
N TYR A 181 -15.17 -14.47 11.85
CA TYR A 181 -14.85 -15.00 10.53
C TYR A 181 -15.88 -16.09 10.19
N VAL A 182 -16.51 -16.02 9.02
CA VAL A 182 -17.41 -17.06 8.48
C VAL A 182 -16.66 -17.94 7.48
N ASP A 183 -16.57 -19.24 7.79
CA ASP A 183 -15.90 -20.23 6.94
C ASP A 183 -16.86 -20.88 5.94
N HIS A 184 -18.11 -21.12 6.37
CA HIS A 184 -19.14 -21.74 5.55
C HIS A 184 -20.51 -21.11 5.80
N CYS A 185 -21.30 -21.04 4.74
CA CYS A 185 -22.68 -20.57 4.77
C CYS A 185 -23.57 -21.52 3.98
N PHE A 186 -24.69 -21.97 4.55
CA PHE A 186 -25.64 -22.83 3.85
C PHE A 186 -27.07 -22.59 4.33
N GLY A 187 -28.03 -22.68 3.41
CA GLY A 187 -29.46 -22.55 3.72
C GLY A 187 -30.05 -23.83 4.29
N ILE A 188 -30.86 -23.72 5.33
CA ILE A 188 -31.73 -24.78 5.86
C ILE A 188 -33.18 -24.42 5.55
N LYS A 189 -33.84 -25.24 4.73
CA LYS A 189 -35.25 -25.03 4.35
C LYS A 189 -36.13 -24.91 5.61
N GLY A 190 -36.85 -23.79 5.73
CA GLY A 190 -37.79 -23.53 6.82
C GLY A 190 -37.17 -23.04 8.14
N GLN A 191 -35.84 -22.98 8.27
CA GLN A 191 -35.16 -22.49 9.49
C GLN A 191 -34.32 -21.24 9.25
N GLY A 192 -33.88 -21.00 8.01
CA GLY A 192 -33.09 -19.83 7.64
C GLY A 192 -31.75 -20.22 7.02
N THR A 193 -30.75 -19.34 7.15
CA THR A 193 -29.39 -19.57 6.63
C THR A 193 -28.41 -19.70 7.79
N VAL A 194 -27.58 -20.73 7.80
CA VAL A 194 -26.59 -21.00 8.85
C VAL A 194 -25.20 -20.62 8.37
N CYS A 195 -24.53 -19.77 9.15
CA CYS A 195 -23.12 -19.43 8.98
C CYS A 195 -22.30 -20.05 10.10
N THR A 196 -21.30 -20.86 9.76
CA THR A 196 -20.34 -21.40 10.73
C THR A 196 -19.02 -20.64 10.65
N GLY A 197 -18.41 -20.40 11.79
CA GLY A 197 -17.25 -19.53 11.87
C GLY A 197 -16.61 -19.42 13.24
N THR A 198 -15.56 -18.63 13.35
CA THR A 198 -14.78 -18.44 14.57
C THR A 198 -14.81 -16.97 15.00
N ILE A 199 -15.12 -16.71 16.28
CA ILE A 199 -15.14 -15.34 16.83
C ILE A 199 -13.70 -14.87 17.06
N LEU A 200 -13.30 -13.80 16.39
CA LEU A 200 -11.96 -13.20 16.49
C LEU A 200 -11.83 -12.21 17.64
N GLN A 201 -12.94 -11.55 18.05
CA GLN A 201 -12.99 -10.63 19.18
C GLN A 201 -14.45 -10.36 19.58
N GLY A 202 -14.63 -9.92 20.82
CA GLY A 202 -15.92 -9.54 21.38
C GLY A 202 -16.76 -10.73 21.84
N LYS A 203 -18.06 -10.47 22.01
CA LYS A 203 -19.08 -11.43 22.44
C LYS A 203 -20.31 -11.31 21.57
N VAL A 204 -21.02 -12.41 21.40
CA VAL A 204 -22.36 -12.44 20.81
C VAL A 204 -23.32 -13.18 21.74
N GLN A 205 -24.55 -12.69 21.86
CA GLN A 205 -25.64 -13.30 22.62
C GLN A 205 -26.87 -13.52 21.73
N VAL A 206 -27.81 -14.34 22.20
CA VAL A 206 -29.08 -14.53 21.47
C VAL A 206 -29.75 -13.18 21.30
N ASN A 207 -30.25 -12.93 20.09
CA ASN A 207 -30.95 -11.70 19.70
C ASN A 207 -30.07 -10.46 19.54
N ASP A 208 -28.75 -10.58 19.68
CA ASP A 208 -27.85 -9.51 19.26
C ASP A 208 -28.04 -9.22 17.77
N VAL A 209 -27.98 -7.93 17.45
CA VAL A 209 -28.02 -7.46 16.08
C VAL A 209 -26.60 -7.48 15.53
N ILE A 210 -26.42 -8.25 14.46
CA ILE A 210 -25.14 -8.40 13.76
C ILE A 210 -25.28 -7.91 12.32
N GLU A 211 -24.18 -7.43 11.76
CA GLU A 211 -24.08 -6.97 10.38
C GLU A 211 -23.27 -7.96 9.55
N LEU A 212 -23.81 -8.28 8.37
CA LEU A 212 -23.13 -8.98 7.28
C LEU A 212 -22.75 -7.92 6.25
N PRO A 213 -21.50 -7.43 6.21
CA PRO A 213 -21.15 -6.30 5.36
C PRO A 213 -21.33 -6.57 3.86
N ALA A 214 -21.34 -7.84 3.44
CA ALA A 214 -21.59 -8.26 2.06
C ALA A 214 -23.08 -8.22 1.66
N LEU A 215 -24.00 -8.27 2.63
CA LEU A 215 -25.44 -8.42 2.44
C LEU A 215 -26.14 -7.80 3.64
N GLY A 216 -26.42 -6.50 3.61
CA GLY A 216 -27.05 -5.83 4.73
C GLY A 216 -28.42 -6.42 5.06
N GLU A 217 -28.51 -7.32 6.06
CA GLU A 217 -29.73 -7.79 6.75
C GLU A 217 -29.42 -8.68 7.99
N GLN A 218 -30.40 -8.86 8.90
CA GLN A 218 -30.21 -9.28 10.33
C GLN A 218 -30.96 -10.58 10.80
N ARG A 219 -30.41 -11.25 11.85
CA ARG A 219 -30.99 -12.03 13.03
C ARG A 219 -31.03 -13.59 13.12
N LYS A 220 -30.62 -14.12 14.33
CA LYS A 220 -31.00 -15.32 15.22
C LYS A 220 -30.40 -16.76 15.05
N ASN A 221 -29.53 -17.37 15.92
CA ASN A 221 -29.68 -17.88 17.32
C ASN A 221 -28.39 -18.59 17.89
N VAL A 222 -27.84 -18.23 19.09
CA VAL A 222 -27.02 -19.04 20.07
C VAL A 222 -27.05 -18.37 21.47
N SER A 223 -27.07 -19.11 22.61
CA SER A 223 -27.20 -18.63 24.01
C SER A 223 -26.22 -17.51 24.41
N SER A 224 -24.92 -17.72 24.24
CA SER A 224 -23.88 -16.68 24.18
C SER A 224 -22.55 -17.31 23.80
N ALA A 225 -21.72 -16.62 23.03
CA ALA A 225 -20.39 -17.08 22.64
C ALA A 225 -19.39 -15.91 22.65
N SER A 226 -18.11 -16.20 22.85
CA SER A 226 -17.05 -15.20 22.99
C SER A 226 -15.84 -15.50 22.10
N MET A 227 -14.90 -14.57 22.04
CA MET A 227 -13.64 -14.73 21.30
C MET A 227 -13.01 -16.12 21.49
N GLY A 228 -12.61 -16.73 20.38
CA GLY A 228 -12.03 -18.08 20.32
C GLY A 228 -13.04 -19.17 19.99
N ASP A 229 -14.32 -18.97 20.28
CA ASP A 229 -15.34 -19.99 20.05
C ASP A 229 -15.64 -20.15 18.56
N ARG A 230 -15.72 -21.41 18.14
CA ARG A 230 -16.27 -21.81 16.84
C ARG A 230 -17.76 -22.07 16.99
N ILE A 231 -18.58 -21.28 16.31
CA ILE A 231 -20.04 -21.35 16.44
C ILE A 231 -20.73 -21.44 15.08
N GLY A 232 -21.94 -22.00 15.08
CA GLY A 232 -22.90 -21.87 14.00
C GLY A 232 -23.96 -20.83 14.37
N LEU A 233 -24.02 -19.74 13.62
CA LEU A 233 -25.09 -18.74 13.71
C LEU A 233 -26.15 -19.09 12.68
N CYS A 234 -27.32 -19.50 13.13
CA CYS A 234 -28.50 -19.43 12.29
C CYS A 234 -28.87 -17.96 12.09
N MET A 235 -29.45 -17.61 10.94
CA MET A 235 -29.92 -16.28 10.61
C MET A 235 -31.18 -16.36 9.73
N THR A 236 -31.87 -15.24 9.57
CA THR A 236 -32.96 -15.09 8.59
C THR A 236 -32.50 -15.51 7.19
N GLN A 237 -33.45 -16.00 6.38
CA GLN A 237 -33.13 -16.63 5.11
C GLN A 237 -32.59 -15.62 4.09
N PHE A 238 -31.31 -15.72 3.78
CA PHE A 238 -30.68 -15.04 2.65
C PHE A 238 -30.00 -16.07 1.72
N ASN A 239 -29.66 -15.64 0.51
CA ASN A 239 -28.99 -16.52 -0.45
C ASN A 239 -27.56 -16.83 -0.01
N ALA A 240 -27.32 -18.05 0.46
CA ALA A 240 -25.99 -18.52 0.90
C ALA A 240 -24.90 -18.39 -0.16
N LYS A 241 -25.25 -18.40 -1.46
CA LYS A 241 -24.27 -18.20 -2.56
C LYS A 241 -23.65 -16.81 -2.59
N LEU A 242 -24.28 -15.83 -1.95
CA LEU A 242 -23.76 -14.46 -1.89
C LEU A 242 -22.67 -14.31 -0.82
N MET A 243 -22.50 -15.30 0.07
CA MET A 243 -21.47 -15.29 1.10
C MET A 243 -20.94 -16.72 1.28
N GLU A 244 -19.91 -17.10 0.52
CA GLU A 244 -19.20 -18.37 0.75
C GLU A 244 -18.23 -18.26 1.94
N ARG A 245 -17.50 -17.14 1.99
CA ARG A 245 -16.64 -16.69 3.10
C ARG A 245 -16.89 -15.23 3.34
N GLY A 246 -16.77 -14.81 4.59
CA GLY A 246 -17.11 -13.44 4.95
C GLY A 246 -16.74 -13.12 6.38
N VAL A 247 -17.10 -11.92 6.78
CA VAL A 247 -17.02 -11.50 8.17
C VAL A 247 -18.41 -11.09 8.64
N ILE A 248 -18.73 -11.47 9.87
CA ILE A 248 -19.86 -10.96 10.64
C ILE A 248 -19.29 -10.00 11.66
N ALA A 249 -19.85 -8.81 11.77
CA ALA A 249 -19.39 -7.81 12.73
C ALA A 249 -20.55 -7.16 13.47
N GLN A 250 -20.22 -6.46 14.56
CA GLN A 250 -21.16 -5.53 15.17
C GLN A 250 -21.53 -4.42 14.17
N PRO A 251 -22.80 -3.99 14.09
CA PRO A 251 -23.24 -2.97 13.14
C PRO A 251 -22.42 -1.68 13.20
N GLY A 252 -21.95 -1.21 12.04
CA GLY A 252 -21.15 0.00 11.90
C GLY A 252 -19.70 -0.10 12.36
N TYR A 253 -19.25 -1.29 12.82
CA TYR A 253 -17.88 -1.51 13.25
C TYR A 253 -16.91 -1.55 12.06
N LEU A 254 -17.27 -2.30 11.01
CA LEU A 254 -16.48 -2.37 9.79
C LEU A 254 -16.87 -1.25 8.84
N LYS A 255 -15.89 -0.44 8.47
CA LYS A 255 -16.08 0.71 7.58
C LYS A 255 -15.29 0.53 6.30
N PRO A 256 -15.80 1.00 5.14
CA PRO A 256 -15.09 0.89 3.88
C PRO A 256 -13.87 1.81 3.90
N ILE A 257 -12.70 1.23 3.67
CA ILE A 257 -11.42 1.94 3.60
C ILE A 257 -10.93 1.96 2.16
N TYR A 258 -10.57 3.15 1.67
CA TYR A 258 -10.08 3.36 0.30
C TYR A 258 -8.57 3.44 0.23
N VAL A 259 -7.96 4.11 1.21
CA VAL A 259 -6.51 4.31 1.28
C VAL A 259 -6.01 4.06 2.70
N VAL A 260 -4.85 3.42 2.78
CA VAL A 260 -4.14 3.15 4.04
C VAL A 260 -2.69 3.57 3.90
N CYS A 261 -2.17 4.28 4.88
CA CYS A 261 -0.74 4.48 5.08
C CYS A 261 -0.24 3.46 6.11
N LEU A 262 0.73 2.64 5.70
CA LEU A 262 1.36 1.62 6.53
C LEU A 262 2.79 2.02 6.85
N GLN A 263 3.23 1.70 8.07
CA GLN A 263 4.66 1.58 8.34
C GLN A 263 5.17 0.28 7.69
N LEU A 264 6.01 0.41 6.66
CA LEU A 264 6.50 -0.74 5.89
C LEU A 264 7.57 -1.50 6.68
N LYS A 265 7.37 -2.82 6.79
CA LYS A 265 8.36 -3.78 7.26
C LYS A 265 8.62 -4.81 6.17
N PRO A 266 9.78 -4.76 5.49
CA PRO A 266 10.07 -5.65 4.37
C PRO A 266 10.30 -7.08 4.88
N ILE A 267 9.86 -8.07 4.09
CA ILE A 267 10.10 -9.48 4.39
C ILE A 267 11.45 -9.87 3.79
N ARG A 268 12.40 -10.31 4.63
CA ARG A 268 13.79 -10.60 4.25
C ARG A 268 13.93 -11.62 3.12
N TYR A 269 12.97 -12.54 3.00
CA TYR A 269 12.98 -13.61 2.01
C TYR A 269 12.41 -13.19 0.65
N TYR A 270 11.81 -12.00 0.56
CA TYR A 270 11.33 -11.44 -0.70
C TYR A 270 12.50 -10.82 -1.48
N LYS A 271 12.78 -11.34 -2.67
CA LYS A 271 13.96 -10.95 -3.46
C LYS A 271 13.69 -9.85 -4.50
N GLN A 272 12.42 -9.57 -4.83
CA GLN A 272 12.10 -8.60 -5.87
C GLN A 272 12.04 -7.17 -5.28
N ALA A 273 12.34 -6.17 -6.10
CA ALA A 273 12.18 -4.77 -5.69
C ALA A 273 10.69 -4.39 -5.68
N ILE A 274 10.23 -3.77 -4.59
CA ILE A 274 8.90 -3.19 -4.48
C ILE A 274 8.91 -1.84 -5.20
N LYS A 275 8.32 -1.77 -6.39
CA LYS A 275 8.29 -0.52 -7.18
C LYS A 275 7.00 0.25 -6.89
N SER A 276 7.09 1.57 -6.80
CA SER A 276 5.88 2.40 -6.73
C SER A 276 5.00 2.18 -7.96
N LYS A 277 3.67 2.14 -7.75
CA LYS A 277 2.63 1.83 -8.74
C LYS A 277 2.60 0.39 -9.27
N SER A 278 3.38 -0.54 -8.72
CA SER A 278 3.22 -1.96 -9.05
C SER A 278 1.97 -2.54 -8.38
N LYS A 279 1.18 -3.34 -9.07
CA LYS A 279 0.04 -4.03 -8.47
C LYS A 279 0.51 -5.09 -7.47
N LEU A 280 0.01 -5.03 -6.24
CA LEU A 280 0.25 -6.02 -5.19
C LEU A 280 -1.07 -6.49 -4.60
N HIS A 281 -1.08 -7.74 -4.14
CA HIS A 281 -2.18 -8.34 -3.42
C HIS A 281 -2.03 -8.03 -1.94
N ILE A 282 -2.98 -7.29 -1.38
CA ILE A 282 -2.98 -6.91 0.03
C ILE A 282 -4.02 -7.74 0.75
N SER A 283 -3.57 -8.58 1.67
CA SER A 283 -4.43 -9.39 2.51
C SER A 283 -4.70 -8.64 3.82
N VAL A 284 -5.99 -8.46 4.11
CA VAL A 284 -6.50 -7.84 5.33
C VAL A 284 -7.54 -8.78 5.93
N GLY A 285 -7.23 -9.36 7.07
CA GLY A 285 -8.13 -10.38 7.62
C GLY A 285 -8.21 -11.59 6.67
N HIS A 286 -9.45 -11.87 6.25
CA HIS A 286 -9.82 -12.86 5.25
C HIS A 286 -9.86 -12.36 3.80
N ASP A 287 -9.91 -11.04 3.61
CA ASP A 287 -10.05 -10.42 2.30
C ASP A 287 -8.67 -10.19 1.69
N THR A 288 -8.59 -10.31 0.36
CA THR A 288 -7.38 -9.94 -0.37
C THR A 288 -7.75 -9.09 -1.56
N VAL A 289 -7.28 -7.85 -1.56
CA VAL A 289 -7.61 -6.83 -2.57
C VAL A 289 -6.34 -6.30 -3.20
N MET A 290 -6.42 -5.95 -4.48
CA MET A 290 -5.31 -5.34 -5.19
C MET A 290 -5.12 -3.89 -4.74
N ALA A 291 -3.88 -3.52 -4.49
CA ALA A 291 -3.52 -2.14 -4.19
C ALA A 291 -2.27 -1.69 -4.94
N MET A 292 -2.19 -0.39 -5.15
CA MET A 292 -1.01 0.27 -5.70
C MET A 292 -0.23 0.96 -4.56
N PRO A 293 1.04 0.59 -4.32
CA PRO A 293 1.87 1.21 -3.31
C PRO A 293 2.51 2.51 -3.85
N ALA A 294 2.49 3.54 -3.03
CA ALA A 294 3.33 4.72 -3.17
C ALA A 294 4.28 4.80 -1.97
N GLU A 295 5.57 4.61 -2.23
CA GLU A 295 6.61 4.62 -1.21
C GLU A 295 6.90 6.06 -0.75
N MET A 296 7.02 6.22 0.57
CA MET A 296 7.28 7.48 1.26
C MET A 296 8.38 7.25 2.28
N GLN A 297 9.50 7.96 2.15
CA GLN A 297 10.64 7.79 3.04
C GLN A 297 10.73 8.98 4.01
N SER A 298 10.77 8.71 5.31
CA SER A 298 11.03 9.72 6.34
C SER A 298 12.14 9.25 7.26
N THR A 299 13.28 9.95 7.26
CA THR A 299 14.44 9.92 8.17
C THR A 299 15.03 8.54 8.55
N GLU A 300 14.24 7.58 9.04
CA GLU A 300 14.63 6.20 9.35
C GLU A 300 13.54 5.15 9.04
N VAL A 301 12.29 5.58 8.82
CA VAL A 301 11.13 4.72 8.62
C VAL A 301 10.55 4.90 7.22
N ILE A 302 10.29 3.77 6.56
CA ILE A 302 9.62 3.75 5.27
C ILE A 302 8.12 3.57 5.51
N PHE A 303 7.33 4.48 4.95
CA PHE A 303 5.89 4.38 4.89
C PHE A 303 5.47 4.01 3.47
N VAL A 304 4.36 3.28 3.36
CA VAL A 304 3.72 3.00 2.07
C VAL A 304 2.26 3.38 2.14
N LEU A 305 1.86 4.22 1.19
CA LEU A 305 0.47 4.51 0.93
C LEU A 305 -0.08 3.46 -0.03
N LEU A 306 -1.06 2.70 0.41
CA LEU A 306 -1.79 1.71 -0.37
C LEU A 306 -3.13 2.28 -0.79
N GLN A 307 -3.33 2.41 -2.09
CA GLN A 307 -4.63 2.72 -2.68
C GLN A 307 -5.27 1.42 -3.16
N PHE A 308 -6.42 1.04 -2.59
CA PHE A 308 -7.15 -0.16 -3.00
C PHE A 308 -7.93 0.07 -4.29
N GLU A 309 -8.01 -0.95 -5.15
CA GLU A 309 -8.87 -0.93 -6.34
C GLU A 309 -10.36 -0.98 -5.96
N THR A 310 -10.70 -1.73 -4.91
CA THR A 310 -12.03 -1.81 -4.32
C THR A 310 -11.95 -1.48 -2.82
N PRO A 311 -12.92 -0.77 -2.24
CA PRO A 311 -12.89 -0.47 -0.81
C PRO A 311 -12.86 -1.75 0.02
N VAL A 312 -12.04 -1.77 1.06
CA VAL A 312 -11.86 -2.92 1.95
C VAL A 312 -12.51 -2.63 3.29
N LEU A 313 -13.30 -3.58 3.79
CA LEU A 313 -13.93 -3.50 5.09
C LEU A 313 -12.97 -4.09 6.13
N MET A 314 -12.42 -3.24 7.01
CA MET A 314 -11.45 -3.69 7.99
C MET A 314 -11.55 -2.97 9.33
N PRO A 315 -11.18 -3.64 10.45
CA PRO A 315 -10.93 -2.99 11.73
C PRO A 315 -9.75 -2.00 11.65
N PRO A 316 -9.75 -0.93 12.47
CA PRO A 316 -8.72 0.12 12.43
C PRO A 316 -7.32 -0.36 12.86
N ASN A 317 -7.22 -1.43 13.66
CA ASN A 317 -5.96 -1.97 14.17
C ASN A 317 -5.48 -3.22 13.41
N SER A 318 -5.96 -3.42 12.18
CA SER A 318 -5.62 -4.59 11.38
C SER A 318 -4.15 -4.60 10.96
N THR A 319 -3.55 -5.79 10.91
CA THR A 319 -2.24 -5.99 10.27
C THR A 319 -2.46 -6.32 8.80
N LEU A 320 -1.72 -5.63 7.92
CA LEU A 320 -1.81 -5.85 6.48
C LEU A 320 -0.58 -6.60 5.98
N ILE A 321 -0.80 -7.58 5.11
CA ILE A 321 0.25 -8.37 4.47
C ILE A 321 0.19 -8.12 2.98
N ALA A 322 1.28 -7.62 2.40
CA ALA A 322 1.41 -7.42 0.97
C ALA A 322 2.12 -8.62 0.34
N SER A 323 1.58 -9.12 -0.76
CA SER A 323 2.08 -10.28 -1.47
C SER A 323 2.00 -10.10 -2.99
N LYS A 324 2.82 -10.83 -3.72
CA LYS A 324 2.80 -10.87 -5.19
C LYS A 324 2.39 -12.27 -5.63
N LEU A 325 1.08 -12.47 -5.76
CA LEU A 325 0.49 -13.78 -6.01
C LEU A 325 0.53 -14.20 -7.50
N ASP A 326 0.78 -13.25 -8.41
CA ASP A 326 0.93 -13.50 -9.85
C ASP A 326 2.29 -14.14 -10.22
N MET A 327 3.13 -14.44 -9.22
CA MET A 327 4.38 -15.15 -9.42
C MET A 327 4.11 -16.62 -9.75
N ASP A 328 5.02 -17.22 -10.53
CA ASP A 328 4.94 -18.64 -10.86
C ASP A 328 4.83 -19.50 -9.59
N VAL A 329 3.89 -20.44 -9.61
CA VAL A 329 3.55 -21.36 -8.52
C VAL A 329 4.74 -22.23 -8.15
N HIS A 330 5.61 -22.52 -9.13
CA HIS A 330 6.84 -23.32 -8.93
C HIS A 330 8.06 -22.48 -8.57
N SER A 331 7.91 -21.15 -8.43
CA SER A 331 9.01 -20.29 -8.02
C SER A 331 9.52 -20.66 -6.64
N SER A 332 10.85 -20.73 -6.50
CA SER A 332 11.53 -20.91 -5.20
C SER A 332 11.63 -19.63 -4.37
N SER A 333 11.11 -18.50 -4.88
CA SER A 333 11.14 -17.22 -4.18
C SER A 333 9.87 -16.96 -3.37
N CYS A 334 10.04 -16.40 -2.18
CA CYS A 334 8.92 -16.03 -1.31
C CYS A 334 8.03 -14.99 -2.01
N ARG A 335 6.71 -15.17 -1.90
CA ARG A 335 5.72 -14.27 -2.52
C ARG A 335 5.23 -13.17 -1.58
N LEU A 336 5.49 -13.29 -0.29
CA LEU A 336 5.15 -12.28 0.71
C LEU A 336 6.19 -11.16 0.65
N ALA A 337 5.78 -9.94 0.31
CA ALA A 337 6.68 -8.83 0.03
C ALA A 337 7.02 -8.01 1.28
N PHE A 338 5.99 -7.54 1.98
CA PHE A 338 6.13 -6.75 3.19
C PHE A 338 4.86 -6.86 4.04
N TRP A 339 4.96 -6.43 5.28
CA TRP A 339 3.81 -6.30 6.17
C TRP A 339 3.89 -4.97 6.93
N GLY A 340 2.79 -4.57 7.55
CA GLY A 340 2.77 -3.32 8.30
C GLY A 340 1.55 -3.18 9.18
N ARG A 341 1.68 -2.31 10.19
CA ARG A 341 0.55 -1.80 10.96
C ARG A 341 0.09 -0.49 10.34
N ILE A 342 -1.21 -0.23 10.48
CA ILE A 342 -1.84 0.98 10.00
C ILE A 342 -1.32 2.18 10.80
N ALA A 343 -0.76 3.16 10.11
CA ALA A 343 -0.38 4.45 10.68
C ALA A 343 -1.49 5.49 10.45
N TRP A 344 -2.15 5.41 9.29
CA TRP A 344 -3.25 6.29 8.92
C TRP A 344 -4.16 5.58 7.91
N LEU A 345 -5.46 5.87 7.92
CA LEU A 345 -6.43 5.33 6.97
C LEU A 345 -7.49 6.38 6.64
N THR A 346 -8.21 6.18 5.54
CA THR A 346 -9.36 7.03 5.16
C THR A 346 -10.57 6.23 4.70
N GLN A 347 -11.73 6.71 5.14
CA GLN A 347 -13.06 6.24 4.74
C GLN A 347 -13.68 7.13 3.66
N ASN A 348 -13.05 8.26 3.33
CA ASN A 348 -13.60 9.23 2.38
C ASN A 348 -13.32 8.78 0.94
N SER A 349 -14.35 8.72 0.10
CA SER A 349 -14.20 8.39 -1.32
C SER A 349 -13.50 9.49 -2.12
N ASN A 350 -13.59 10.75 -1.67
CA ASN A 350 -12.95 11.92 -2.30
C ASN A 350 -11.56 12.23 -1.71
N PHE A 351 -10.90 11.22 -1.13
CA PHE A 351 -9.61 11.34 -0.47
C PHE A 351 -8.53 12.04 -1.33
N ILE A 352 -8.58 11.93 -2.66
CA ILE A 352 -7.60 12.54 -3.58
C ILE A 352 -7.57 14.07 -3.46
N GLN A 353 -8.74 14.70 -3.31
CA GLN A 353 -8.85 16.17 -3.26
C GLN A 353 -8.82 16.71 -1.83
N GLU A 354 -9.37 15.99 -0.87
CA GLU A 354 -9.60 16.51 0.48
C GLU A 354 -8.53 16.08 1.50
N GLU A 355 -7.85 14.95 1.26
CA GLU A 355 -7.00 14.32 2.27
C GLU A 355 -5.56 14.13 1.81
N LEU A 356 -5.32 13.67 0.57
CA LEU A 356 -3.96 13.55 0.04
C LEU A 356 -3.16 14.86 0.03
N PRO A 357 -3.75 16.05 -0.24
CA PRO A 357 -3.01 17.31 -0.18
C PRO A 357 -2.52 17.69 1.23
N LYS A 358 -3.10 17.09 2.28
CA LYS A 358 -2.63 17.27 3.66
C LYS A 358 -1.33 16.51 3.93
N LEU A 359 -1.01 15.51 3.11
CA LEU A 359 0.24 14.75 3.19
C LEU A 359 1.32 15.43 2.34
N ASN A 360 2.33 16.01 3.01
CA ASN A 360 3.43 16.73 2.36
C ASN A 360 4.48 15.79 1.75
N ILE A 361 4.09 15.02 0.73
CA ILE A 361 4.97 14.09 0.02
C ILE A 361 5.56 14.78 -1.21
N PHE A 362 6.89 14.88 -1.27
CA PHE A 362 7.60 15.46 -2.40
C PHE A 362 8.68 14.52 -2.92
N LYS A 363 8.88 14.51 -4.25
CA LYS A 363 10.02 13.83 -4.86
C LYS A 363 11.16 14.82 -4.99
N ARG A 364 12.29 14.57 -4.30
CA ARG A 364 13.51 15.37 -4.48
C ARG A 364 13.98 15.22 -5.93
N LYS A 365 13.84 16.28 -6.71
CA LYS A 365 14.31 16.34 -8.09
C LYS A 365 15.63 17.09 -8.10
N GLN A 366 16.72 16.40 -8.44
CA GLN A 366 17.99 17.03 -8.74
C GLN A 366 18.14 17.12 -10.25
N LYS A 367 18.44 18.31 -10.76
CA LYS A 367 18.81 18.52 -12.14
C LYS A 367 20.28 18.93 -12.15
N VAL A 368 21.09 18.24 -12.94
CA VAL A 368 22.49 18.60 -13.16
C VAL A 368 22.59 19.19 -14.56
N GLY A 369 23.13 20.39 -14.67
CA GLY A 369 23.46 21.03 -15.93
C GLY A 369 24.97 21.23 -16.00
N SER A 370 25.53 21.18 -17.21
CA SER A 370 26.93 21.55 -17.44
C SER A 370 27.01 23.04 -17.76
N ILE A 371 27.84 23.76 -17.03
CA ILE A 371 28.18 25.14 -17.34
C ILE A 371 29.26 25.09 -18.42
N GLN A 372 28.93 25.46 -19.66
CA GLN A 372 29.84 25.34 -20.80
C GLN A 372 30.94 26.43 -20.84
N ARG A 373 30.73 27.61 -20.22
CA ARG A 373 31.81 28.55 -19.86
C ARG A 373 31.42 29.45 -18.69
N VAL A 374 32.45 29.91 -17.97
CA VAL A 374 32.39 30.91 -16.90
C VAL A 374 32.88 32.23 -17.47
N LEU A 375 32.09 33.29 -17.35
CA LEU A 375 32.46 34.63 -17.82
C LEU A 375 32.84 35.52 -16.63
N LEU A 376 34.10 35.42 -16.18
CA LEU A 376 34.97 36.50 -15.68
C LEU A 376 36.15 35.93 -14.84
N PRO A 377 37.31 36.60 -14.82
CA PRO A 377 38.46 36.23 -13.98
C PRO A 377 38.17 36.28 -12.47
N LEU A 378 37.13 37.02 -12.04
CA LEU A 378 36.76 37.14 -10.62
C LEU A 378 36.20 35.83 -10.02
N LEU A 379 35.64 34.94 -10.84
CA LEU A 379 35.13 33.65 -10.35
C LEU A 379 36.23 32.59 -10.25
N LEU A 380 37.37 32.79 -10.93
CA LEU A 380 38.56 31.95 -10.78
C LEU A 380 39.17 32.11 -9.37
N LEU A 381 39.00 33.27 -8.72
CA LEU A 381 39.35 33.44 -7.31
C LEU A 381 38.44 32.62 -6.38
N LEU A 382 37.14 32.48 -6.69
CA LEU A 382 36.20 31.69 -5.87
C LEU A 382 36.42 30.18 -5.98
N PHE A 383 36.87 29.68 -7.14
CA PHE A 383 37.17 28.25 -7.31
C PHE A 383 38.55 27.82 -6.76
N PHE A 384 39.50 28.75 -6.63
CA PHE A 384 40.84 28.47 -6.09
C PHE A 384 41.06 28.95 -4.64
N ALA A 385 40.20 29.81 -4.10
CA ALA A 385 40.25 30.18 -2.69
C ALA A 385 39.37 29.23 -1.86
N LYS A 386 39.99 28.21 -1.28
CA LYS A 386 39.51 27.61 -0.01
C LYS A 386 39.64 28.65 1.11
N GLY A 387 38.86 29.73 1.03
CA GLY A 387 38.87 30.83 1.97
C GLY A 387 37.47 31.44 2.04
N THR A 388 36.86 31.38 3.22
CA THR A 388 35.60 32.04 3.56
C THR A 388 35.79 33.56 3.53
N HIS A 389 35.79 34.16 2.35
CA HIS A 389 35.78 35.62 2.20
C HIS A 389 34.42 36.07 1.67
N GLN A 390 33.63 36.69 2.54
CA GLN A 390 32.42 37.41 2.15
C GLN A 390 32.81 38.60 1.27
N ILE A 391 32.20 38.70 0.09
CA ILE A 391 32.44 39.78 -0.86
C ILE A 391 31.31 40.79 -0.75
N ASN A 392 31.64 42.03 -0.38
CA ASN A 392 30.69 43.14 -0.36
C ASN A 392 30.57 43.73 -1.77
N VAL A 393 29.37 43.67 -2.36
CA VAL A 393 29.09 44.18 -3.71
C VAL A 393 27.79 44.98 -3.69
N ASP A 394 27.67 45.97 -4.58
CA ASP A 394 26.37 46.60 -4.85
C ASP A 394 25.46 45.59 -5.57
N CYS A 395 24.43 45.14 -4.86
CA CYS A 395 23.52 44.12 -5.38
C CYS A 395 22.60 44.63 -6.49
N ASN A 396 22.45 45.95 -6.67
CA ASN A 396 21.68 46.50 -7.78
C ASN A 396 22.41 46.37 -9.12
N GLU A 397 23.74 46.27 -9.11
CA GLU A 397 24.55 46.05 -10.30
C GLU A 397 24.68 44.58 -10.70
N LEU A 398 24.16 43.64 -9.90
CA LEU A 398 24.17 42.22 -10.25
C LEU A 398 23.31 41.97 -11.49
N GLN A 399 23.93 41.69 -12.63
CA GLN A 399 23.22 41.47 -13.90
C GLN A 399 23.15 39.99 -14.30
N MET A 400 23.99 39.12 -13.72
CA MET A 400 24.08 37.73 -14.18
C MET A 400 23.09 36.81 -13.50
N MET A 401 22.37 36.03 -14.31
CA MET A 401 21.51 34.94 -13.88
C MET A 401 22.33 33.92 -13.08
N GLY A 402 22.03 33.75 -11.79
CA GLY A 402 22.73 32.85 -10.85
C GLY A 402 23.48 33.54 -9.71
N GLN A 403 23.68 34.86 -9.77
CA GLN A 403 24.24 35.64 -8.66
C GLN A 403 23.20 35.98 -7.58
N PHE A 404 21.92 35.83 -7.90
CA PHE A 404 20.81 36.14 -7.01
C PHE A 404 19.56 35.36 -7.44
N MET A 405 18.59 35.26 -6.53
CA MET A 405 17.28 34.64 -6.72
C MET A 405 16.18 35.63 -6.32
N CYS A 406 15.21 35.83 -7.20
CA CYS A 406 14.05 36.67 -6.96
C CYS A 406 12.78 36.01 -7.53
N PRO A 407 11.60 36.21 -6.92
CA PRO A 407 11.37 36.75 -5.58
C PRO A 407 11.85 35.80 -4.46
N ASP A 408 12.13 36.35 -3.29
CA ASP A 408 12.44 35.60 -2.06
C ASP A 408 11.25 34.69 -1.67
N PRO A 409 11.41 33.36 -1.69
CA PRO A 409 10.34 32.42 -1.38
C PRO A 409 9.86 32.48 0.08
N ALA A 410 10.66 33.00 1.02
CA ALA A 410 10.30 33.07 2.43
C ALA A 410 9.30 34.20 2.74
N ARG A 411 9.18 35.20 1.86
CA ARG A 411 8.42 36.44 2.12
C ARG A 411 7.02 36.48 1.48
N GLY A 412 6.57 35.40 0.84
CA GLY A 412 5.19 35.28 0.35
C GLY A 412 4.73 36.41 -0.59
N GLN A 413 5.59 36.81 -1.54
CA GLN A 413 5.35 37.96 -2.44
C GLN A 413 4.55 37.62 -3.70
N ILE A 414 3.85 36.49 -3.68
CA ILE A 414 3.02 36.01 -4.79
C ILE A 414 1.59 36.04 -4.29
N ASP A 415 0.72 36.75 -5.01
CA ASP A 415 -0.70 36.81 -4.69
C ASP A 415 -1.34 35.43 -4.97
N PRO A 416 -1.96 34.78 -3.96
CA PRO A 416 -2.52 33.44 -4.11
C PRO A 416 -3.65 33.36 -5.14
N LYS A 417 -4.38 34.45 -5.39
CA LYS A 417 -5.51 34.49 -6.35
C LYS A 417 -5.04 34.65 -7.78
N THR A 418 -4.14 35.60 -8.02
CA THR A 418 -3.68 35.93 -9.38
C THR A 418 -2.48 35.10 -9.82
N GLN A 419 -1.78 34.47 -8.87
CA GLN A 419 -0.51 33.76 -9.11
C GLN A 419 0.52 34.68 -9.81
N GLN A 420 0.46 35.99 -9.51
CA GLN A 420 1.38 37.03 -9.97
C GLN A 420 2.11 37.68 -8.78
N LEU A 421 3.12 38.50 -9.07
CA LEU A 421 3.83 39.27 -8.05
C LEU A 421 2.88 40.27 -7.37
N ALA A 422 2.89 40.28 -6.04
CA ALA A 422 2.12 41.22 -5.24
C ALA A 422 2.61 42.66 -5.47
N GLY A 423 1.69 43.59 -5.74
CA GLY A 423 2.03 45.00 -5.96
C GLY A 423 2.50 45.35 -7.37
N CYS A 424 2.08 44.59 -8.39
CA CYS A 424 2.37 44.93 -9.78
C CYS A 424 1.73 46.27 -10.19
N THR A 425 2.54 47.21 -10.68
CA THR A 425 2.08 48.53 -11.14
C THR A 425 1.46 48.47 -12.54
N LYS A 426 0.75 49.52 -12.96
CA LYS A 426 0.20 49.64 -14.33
C LYS A 426 1.30 49.62 -15.41
N GLU A 427 2.54 49.91 -15.05
CA GLU A 427 3.72 49.85 -15.93
C GLU A 427 4.26 48.42 -16.09
N GLY A 428 3.61 47.42 -15.47
CA GLY A 428 3.99 46.01 -15.62
C GLY A 428 5.28 45.66 -14.86
N ARG A 429 5.59 46.36 -13.77
CA ARG A 429 6.73 46.05 -12.89
C ARG A 429 6.28 45.90 -11.44
N ALA A 430 6.92 45.01 -10.72
CA ALA A 430 6.71 44.83 -9.28
C ALA A 430 8.06 44.90 -8.56
N ARG A 431 8.10 45.62 -7.44
CA ARG A 431 9.27 45.66 -6.56
C ARG A 431 9.24 44.44 -5.64
N VAL A 432 10.23 43.57 -5.76
CA VAL A 432 10.32 42.32 -4.99
C VAL A 432 11.61 42.26 -4.21
N TRP A 433 11.64 41.44 -3.17
CA TRP A 433 12.87 41.10 -2.47
C TRP A 433 13.57 39.93 -3.14
N CYS A 434 14.89 39.99 -3.15
CA CYS A 434 15.80 39.05 -3.75
C CYS A 434 16.83 38.59 -2.72
N ILE A 435 17.36 37.38 -2.91
CA ILE A 435 18.45 36.82 -2.12
C ILE A 435 19.67 36.70 -3.02
N ALA A 436 20.81 37.25 -2.63
CA ALA A 436 22.09 37.09 -3.30
C ALA A 436 22.65 35.67 -3.09
N ALA A 437 23.48 35.19 -4.01
CA ALA A 437 24.16 33.91 -3.87
C ALA A 437 25.02 33.87 -2.60
N ASN A 438 25.27 32.67 -2.08
CA ASN A 438 26.08 32.48 -0.89
C ASN A 438 27.42 33.23 -1.02
N GLU A 439 27.86 33.85 0.07
CA GLU A 439 29.12 34.62 0.17
C GLU A 439 29.10 36.02 -0.49
N ILE A 440 27.99 36.44 -1.09
CA ILE A 440 27.77 37.82 -1.55
C ILE A 440 26.98 38.58 -0.48
N ASN A 441 27.53 39.71 -0.03
CA ASN A 441 26.84 40.61 0.89
C ASN A 441 26.53 41.94 0.19
N CYS A 442 25.27 42.37 0.26
CA CYS A 442 24.83 43.59 -0.41
C CYS A 442 25.25 44.81 0.41
N THR A 443 26.00 45.74 -0.18
CA THR A 443 26.42 46.99 0.48
C THR A 443 25.26 47.83 0.97
N GLU A 444 24.11 47.78 0.27
CA GLU A 444 22.92 48.59 0.58
C GLU A 444 22.18 48.15 1.84
N THR A 445 22.15 46.85 2.12
CA THR A 445 21.36 46.25 3.21
C THR A 445 22.22 45.60 4.29
N GLY A 446 23.53 45.47 4.06
CA GLY A 446 24.48 44.81 4.95
C GLY A 446 24.28 43.30 5.10
N ASN A 447 23.32 42.74 4.36
CA ASN A 447 22.92 41.34 4.37
C ASN A 447 22.83 40.80 2.92
N ALA A 448 22.65 39.48 2.77
CA ALA A 448 22.47 38.84 1.46
C ALA A 448 21.08 39.11 0.81
N THR A 449 20.32 40.10 1.25
CA THR A 449 18.98 40.39 0.73
C THR A 449 18.88 41.81 0.19
N PHE A 450 18.29 42.00 -0.98
CA PHE A 450 18.12 43.32 -1.58
C PHE A 450 16.77 43.43 -2.31
N SER A 451 16.33 44.64 -2.65
CA SER A 451 15.06 44.85 -3.38
C SER A 451 15.32 45.21 -4.83
N ARG A 452 14.60 44.58 -5.77
CA ARG A 452 14.72 44.87 -7.20
C ARG A 452 13.37 44.92 -7.88
N GLU A 453 13.26 45.74 -8.92
CA GLU A 453 12.10 45.74 -9.80
C GLU A 453 12.19 44.63 -10.83
N ILE A 454 11.13 43.83 -10.94
CA ILE A 454 11.02 42.72 -11.89
C ILE A 454 9.77 42.93 -12.75
N PRO A 455 9.86 42.63 -14.06
CA PRO A 455 8.69 42.69 -14.94
C PRO A 455 7.62 41.69 -14.49
N CYS A 456 6.38 42.16 -14.39
CA CYS A 456 5.21 41.32 -14.24
C CYS A 456 4.79 40.73 -15.59
N LYS A 457 4.12 39.58 -15.55
CA LYS A 457 3.47 39.01 -16.74
C LYS A 457 2.04 39.53 -16.79
N ASN A 458 1.84 40.68 -17.45
CA ASN A 458 0.53 41.27 -17.70
C ASN A 458 0.25 41.22 -19.20
N GLY A 459 -0.84 40.55 -19.60
CA GLY A 459 -1.17 40.37 -21.01
C GLY A 459 -2.19 39.26 -21.22
N TYR A 460 -1.92 38.42 -22.21
CA TYR A 460 -2.81 37.35 -22.64
C TYR A 460 -2.58 36.07 -21.82
N HIS A 461 -3.65 35.44 -21.35
CA HIS A 461 -3.55 34.18 -20.61
C HIS A 461 -3.18 33.03 -21.56
N LEU A 462 -2.15 32.26 -21.19
CA LEU A 462 -1.69 31.12 -22.01
C LEU A 462 -2.81 30.08 -22.13
N ASP A 463 -3.49 29.77 -21.03
CA ASP A 463 -4.56 28.76 -20.99
C ASP A 463 -5.72 29.15 -21.91
N THR A 464 -6.12 30.42 -21.89
CA THR A 464 -7.17 30.95 -22.78
C THR A 464 -6.74 30.86 -24.24
N THR A 465 -5.50 31.25 -24.54
CA THR A 465 -4.95 31.16 -25.91
C THR A 465 -4.95 29.72 -26.42
N LEU A 466 -4.54 28.77 -25.58
CA LEU A 466 -4.45 27.36 -25.93
C LEU A 466 -5.84 26.75 -26.12
N LEU A 467 -6.81 27.09 -25.26
CA LEU A 467 -8.22 26.70 -25.44
C LEU A 467 -8.79 27.27 -26.75
N LEU A 468 -8.54 28.54 -27.05
CA LEU A 468 -8.98 29.16 -28.30
C LEU A 468 -8.33 28.48 -29.51
N SER A 469 -7.07 28.06 -29.43
CA SER A 469 -6.41 27.34 -30.52
C SER A 469 -6.97 25.92 -30.71
N VAL A 470 -7.26 25.21 -29.62
CA VAL A 470 -7.85 23.86 -29.66
C VAL A 470 -9.28 23.87 -30.22
N PHE A 471 -10.13 24.80 -29.78
CA PHE A 471 -11.56 24.77 -30.16
C PHE A 471 -11.90 25.67 -31.35
N LEU A 472 -11.21 26.80 -31.51
CA LEU A 472 -11.52 27.83 -32.50
C LEU A 472 -10.32 28.20 -33.40
N GLY A 473 -9.23 27.42 -33.33
CA GLY A 473 -8.01 27.69 -34.11
C GLY A 473 -8.21 27.55 -35.62
N MET A 474 -9.16 26.72 -36.06
CA MET A 474 -9.51 26.61 -37.49
C MET A 474 -10.10 27.91 -38.07
N PHE A 475 -10.71 28.75 -37.22
CA PHE A 475 -11.22 30.06 -37.60
C PHE A 475 -10.20 31.19 -37.34
N GLY A 476 -9.00 30.85 -36.86
CA GLY A 476 -7.94 31.82 -36.56
C GLY A 476 -8.19 32.71 -35.34
N VAL A 477 -9.14 32.35 -34.47
CA VAL A 477 -9.51 33.13 -33.26
C VAL A 477 -8.33 33.26 -32.29
N ASP A 478 -7.49 32.23 -32.20
CA ASP A 478 -6.25 32.24 -31.43
C ASP A 478 -5.28 33.34 -31.91
N ARG A 479 -5.15 33.54 -33.22
CA ARG A 479 -4.31 34.59 -33.82
C ARG A 479 -4.92 35.97 -33.68
N PHE A 480 -6.24 36.09 -33.77
CA PHE A 480 -6.92 37.35 -33.46
C PHE A 480 -6.72 37.75 -32.00
N TYR A 481 -6.85 36.80 -31.06
CA TYR A 481 -6.63 37.05 -29.63
C TYR A 481 -5.19 37.50 -29.36
N LEU A 482 -4.19 36.89 -30.00
CA LEU A 482 -2.79 37.29 -29.86
C LEU A 482 -2.41 38.58 -30.61
N GLY A 483 -3.35 39.24 -31.31
CA GLY A 483 -3.09 40.49 -32.04
C GLY A 483 -2.47 40.31 -33.43
N TYR A 484 -2.62 39.14 -34.06
CA TYR A 484 -2.20 38.85 -35.44
C TYR A 484 -3.41 38.78 -36.40
N PRO A 485 -4.06 39.91 -36.75
CA PRO A 485 -5.30 39.91 -37.52
C PRO A 485 -5.12 39.37 -38.95
N GLY A 486 -3.96 39.63 -39.59
CA GLY A 486 -3.70 39.14 -40.95
C GLY A 486 -3.59 37.62 -41.03
N ILE A 487 -2.87 37.00 -40.07
CA ILE A 487 -2.75 35.54 -39.99
C ILE A 487 -4.08 34.92 -39.55
N GLY A 488 -4.82 35.56 -38.64
CA GLY A 488 -6.17 35.16 -38.25
C GLY A 488 -7.12 35.11 -39.44
N LEU A 489 -7.13 36.14 -40.29
CA LEU A 489 -7.96 36.19 -41.49
C LEU A 489 -7.56 35.15 -42.52
N LEU A 490 -6.26 34.92 -42.72
CA LEU A 490 -5.76 33.88 -43.63
C LEU A 490 -6.21 32.49 -43.18
N LYS A 491 -6.14 32.19 -41.87
CA LYS A 491 -6.67 30.94 -41.32
C LYS A 491 -8.18 30.83 -41.51
N PHE A 492 -8.91 31.91 -41.26
CA PHE A 492 -10.36 31.94 -41.46
C PHE A 492 -10.75 31.59 -42.91
N CYS A 493 -10.10 32.22 -43.89
CA CYS A 493 -10.34 31.97 -45.31
C CYS A 493 -9.91 30.58 -45.78
N THR A 494 -8.92 29.97 -45.12
CA THR A 494 -8.38 28.66 -45.48
C THR A 494 -8.89 27.51 -44.60
N LEU A 495 -9.84 27.81 -43.70
CA LEU A 495 -10.32 26.88 -42.66
C LEU A 495 -9.16 26.21 -41.89
N GLY A 496 -8.16 27.02 -41.51
CA GLY A 496 -6.99 26.58 -40.78
C GLY A 496 -6.05 25.66 -41.60
N GLY A 497 -6.08 25.74 -42.93
CA GLY A 497 -5.23 24.95 -43.81
C GLY A 497 -5.50 23.45 -43.71
N MET A 498 -6.76 23.04 -43.88
CA MET A 498 -7.20 21.64 -43.75
C MET A 498 -6.80 21.00 -42.42
N PHE A 499 -7.05 21.70 -41.30
CA PHE A 499 -6.71 21.29 -39.93
C PHE A 499 -5.22 21.21 -39.57
N LEU A 500 -4.31 21.23 -40.55
CA LEU A 500 -2.86 21.19 -40.29
C LEU A 500 -2.37 22.45 -39.57
N GLY A 501 -2.89 23.62 -39.95
CA GLY A 501 -2.53 24.89 -39.32
C GLY A 501 -2.90 24.89 -37.84
N GLN A 502 -4.10 24.42 -37.50
CA GLN A 502 -4.55 24.29 -36.11
C GLN A 502 -3.60 23.44 -35.27
N LEU A 503 -3.13 22.30 -35.78
CA LEU A 503 -2.19 21.44 -35.06
C LEU A 503 -0.84 22.15 -34.83
N ILE A 504 -0.33 22.85 -35.84
CA ILE A 504 0.92 23.62 -35.76
C ILE A 504 0.78 24.73 -34.71
N ASP A 505 -0.34 25.44 -34.68
CA ASP A 505 -0.57 26.50 -33.70
C ASP A 505 -0.66 25.98 -32.27
N ILE A 506 -1.37 24.87 -32.04
CA ILE A 506 -1.41 24.22 -30.73
C ILE A 506 0.01 23.92 -30.24
N VAL A 507 0.85 23.35 -31.11
CA VAL A 507 2.25 23.03 -30.79
C VAL A 507 3.06 24.31 -30.53
N LEU A 508 2.98 25.32 -31.40
CA LEU A 508 3.77 26.55 -31.26
C LEU A 508 3.37 27.40 -30.05
N ILE A 509 2.08 27.44 -29.70
CA ILE A 509 1.56 28.13 -28.52
C ILE A 509 1.92 27.35 -27.26
N ALA A 510 1.77 26.01 -27.27
CA ALA A 510 2.18 25.16 -26.14
C ALA A 510 3.70 25.26 -25.86
N LEU A 511 4.52 25.37 -26.92
CA LEU A 511 5.96 25.61 -26.81
C LEU A 511 6.33 27.06 -26.50
N GLN A 512 5.36 27.98 -26.38
CA GLN A 512 5.55 29.42 -26.12
C GLN A 512 6.50 30.09 -27.12
N VAL A 513 6.61 29.54 -28.33
CA VAL A 513 7.44 30.08 -29.43
C VAL A 513 6.73 31.28 -30.06
N VAL A 514 5.41 31.19 -30.18
CA VAL A 514 4.54 32.28 -30.64
C VAL A 514 4.05 33.05 -29.42
N GLY A 515 4.51 34.27 -29.24
CA GLY A 515 4.01 35.20 -28.21
C GLY A 515 2.96 36.17 -28.73
N PRO A 516 2.35 36.98 -27.86
CA PRO A 516 1.53 38.14 -28.22
C PRO A 516 2.22 39.12 -29.18
N ALA A 517 1.46 39.71 -30.10
CA ALA A 517 1.97 40.64 -31.12
C ALA A 517 2.46 41.98 -30.54
N ASP A 518 1.99 42.37 -29.36
CA ASP A 518 2.42 43.56 -28.62
C ASP A 518 3.78 43.38 -27.92
N GLY A 519 4.37 42.18 -27.97
CA GLY A 519 5.62 41.86 -27.30
C GLY A 519 5.48 41.59 -25.80
N SER A 520 4.25 41.55 -25.27
CA SER A 520 3.99 41.15 -23.89
C SER A 520 4.30 39.66 -23.66
N ALA A 521 4.54 39.29 -22.40
CA ALA A 521 4.71 37.88 -22.03
C ALA A 521 3.36 37.23 -21.73
N TYR A 522 3.22 35.93 -22.00
CA TYR A 522 2.06 35.17 -21.56
C TYR A 522 1.88 35.25 -20.04
N VAL A 523 0.64 35.47 -19.61
CA VAL A 523 0.25 35.32 -18.22
C VAL A 523 0.17 33.82 -17.93
N ILE A 524 1.17 33.33 -17.22
CA ILE A 524 1.28 31.95 -16.73
C ILE A 524 1.31 32.03 -15.21
N PRO A 525 0.55 31.19 -14.49
CA PRO A 525 0.65 31.10 -13.03
C PRO A 525 2.11 30.95 -12.59
N TYR A 526 2.52 31.59 -11.50
CA TYR A 526 3.90 31.56 -11.01
C TYR A 526 4.44 30.12 -10.86
N TYR A 527 3.63 29.19 -10.35
CA TYR A 527 3.98 27.77 -10.24
C TYR A 527 3.66 26.92 -11.49
N GLY A 528 3.30 27.57 -12.60
CA GLY A 528 2.99 26.93 -13.88
C GLY A 528 4.23 26.65 -14.75
N ALA A 529 4.03 25.91 -15.84
CA ALA A 529 5.09 25.55 -16.77
C ALA A 529 5.47 26.73 -17.70
N GLY A 530 6.29 27.66 -17.21
CA GLY A 530 6.85 28.76 -18.00
C GLY A 530 8.14 28.37 -18.73
N ILE A 531 8.29 28.80 -19.98
CA ILE A 531 9.53 28.69 -20.76
C ILE A 531 10.17 30.08 -20.83
N HIS A 532 11.44 30.18 -20.43
CA HIS A 532 12.24 31.39 -20.63
C HIS A 532 13.22 31.15 -21.78
N ILE A 533 12.96 31.80 -22.93
CA ILE A 533 13.84 31.74 -24.09
C ILE A 533 15.04 32.66 -23.84
N VAL A 534 16.22 32.08 -23.70
CA VAL A 534 17.47 32.83 -23.60
C VAL A 534 17.93 33.17 -25.02
N ARG A 535 17.98 34.47 -25.37
CA ARG A 535 18.49 34.95 -26.66
C ARG A 535 19.91 35.51 -26.46
N SER A 536 20.77 35.32 -27.46
CA SER A 536 22.10 35.95 -27.49
C SER A 536 21.97 37.41 -27.92
N ASP A 537 22.33 38.33 -27.03
CA ASP A 537 22.51 39.75 -27.29
C ASP A 537 24.01 40.11 -27.42
N ASN A 538 24.34 41.39 -27.60
CA ASN A 538 25.74 41.87 -27.68
C ASN A 538 26.51 41.71 -26.36
N MET A 539 25.81 41.50 -25.25
CA MET A 539 26.40 41.20 -23.94
C MET A 539 26.60 39.69 -23.74
N THR A 540 25.97 38.87 -24.59
CA THR A 540 26.07 37.42 -24.58
C THR A 540 27.35 37.01 -25.29
N TYR A 541 28.37 36.72 -24.49
CA TYR A 541 29.63 36.22 -25.00
C TYR A 541 29.46 34.83 -25.62
N ARG A 542 29.73 34.72 -26.92
CA ARG A 542 29.68 33.46 -27.68
C ARG A 542 31.05 32.77 -27.62
N LEU A 543 31.07 31.46 -27.41
CA LEU A 543 32.31 30.71 -27.53
C LEU A 543 32.68 30.56 -29.00
N PRO A 544 33.90 30.92 -29.42
CA PRO A 544 34.51 30.19 -30.52
C PRO A 544 34.82 28.76 -30.05
N ARG A 545 34.38 27.77 -30.83
CA ARG A 545 34.88 26.37 -30.80
C ARG A 545 36.08 26.24 -31.76
N ASP A 546 36.97 25.29 -31.53
CA ASP A 546 38.17 25.07 -32.38
C ASP A 546 37.92 24.03 -33.49
N ASP A 547 36.69 23.52 -33.57
CA ASP A 547 36.28 22.36 -34.37
C ASP A 547 35.17 22.69 -35.38
N TRP A 548 35.24 23.88 -36.00
CA TRP A 548 34.53 24.27 -37.23
C TRP A 548 35.47 24.99 -38.19
#